data_AF-A0A6A7A3M9-F1
#
_entry.id   AF-A0A6A7A3M9-F1
#
_cell.length_a   1.000
_cell.length_b   1.000
_cell.length_c   1.000
_cell.angle_alpha   90.00
_cell.angle_beta   90.00
_cell.angle_gamma   90.00
#
_symmetry.space_group_name_H-M   'P 1'
#
loop_
_entity.id
_entity.type
_entity.pdbx_description
1 polymer ?
#
loop_
_entity_poly.entity_id
_entity_poly.type
_entity_poly.pdbx_seq_one_letter_code
_entity_poly.pdbx_strand_id
1 'polypeptide(L)'
;MASQVAARVTKDKAFSFDVSTQLTVVVGKEPNHKRFLVHEGLLCARFEFFKRAMNGNWAEREERLIKLPEDDPETFATYINVVYTNRVATNPSSEPKDAVMVGGELIHLCKVYVLGEKLCDIRTKNAAV
;
A
#
# COMPACT_ATOMS: atom_id res chain seq x y z
N MET A 1 3.81 -24.32 12.01
CA MET A 1 4.27 -23.61 13.22
C MET A 1 4.03 -22.12 13.02
N ALA A 2 2.86 -21.61 13.42
CA ALA A 2 2.57 -20.18 13.31
C ALA A 2 3.36 -19.46 14.41
N SER A 3 4.35 -18.66 14.00
CA SER A 3 5.02 -17.73 14.91
C SER A 3 3.97 -16.80 15.50
N GLN A 4 3.75 -16.89 16.82
CA GLN A 4 2.88 -15.98 17.55
C GLN A 4 3.53 -14.59 17.48
N VAL A 5 3.06 -13.75 16.56
CA VAL A 5 3.36 -12.33 16.62
C VAL A 5 2.77 -11.81 17.94
N ALA A 6 3.60 -11.21 18.79
CA ALA A 6 3.18 -10.68 20.06
C ALA A 6 1.95 -9.76 19.87
N ALA A 7 0.81 -10.12 20.47
CA ALA A 7 -0.46 -9.42 20.32
C ALA A 7 -0.49 -8.04 20.99
N ARG A 8 0.62 -7.59 21.58
CA ARG A 8 0.72 -6.37 22.38
C ARG A 8 1.83 -5.49 21.85
N VAL A 9 1.54 -4.20 21.74
CA VAL A 9 2.49 -3.14 21.43
C VAL A 9 2.43 -2.08 22.53
N THR A 10 3.54 -1.40 22.81
CA THR A 10 3.56 -0.27 23.74
C THR A 10 2.87 0.95 23.12
N LYS A 11 2.31 1.84 23.93
CA LYS A 11 1.52 2.99 23.43
C LYS A 11 2.33 3.91 22.50
N ASP A 12 3.63 4.07 22.75
CA ASP A 12 4.56 4.86 21.92
C ASP A 12 4.85 4.22 20.55
N LYS A 13 4.63 2.92 20.40
CA LYS A 13 4.82 2.16 19.15
C LYS A 13 3.51 1.84 18.44
N ALA A 14 2.37 2.20 19.03
CA ALA A 14 1.06 2.02 18.40
C ALA A 14 0.88 3.09 17.31
N PHE A 15 0.26 2.71 16.20
CA PHE A 15 -0.15 3.70 15.19
C PHE A 15 -1.30 4.54 15.73
N SER A 16 -1.24 5.86 15.52
CA SER A 16 -2.42 6.71 15.63
C SER A 16 -3.25 6.59 14.35
N PHE A 17 -4.57 6.63 14.53
CA PHE A 17 -5.56 6.63 13.46
C PHE A 17 -6.42 7.91 13.50
N ASP A 18 -5.90 8.96 14.15
CA ASP A 18 -6.57 10.25 14.20
C ASP A 18 -6.57 10.91 12.82
N VAL A 19 -7.58 11.74 12.56
CA VAL A 19 -7.72 12.48 11.29
C VAL A 19 -6.47 13.31 10.97
N SER A 20 -5.79 13.84 11.99
CA SER A 20 -4.55 14.62 11.84
C SER A 20 -3.39 13.82 11.23
N THR A 21 -3.44 12.48 11.27
CA THR A 21 -2.41 11.58 10.72
C THR A 21 -2.77 11.06 9.32
N GLN A 22 -3.92 11.46 8.76
CA GLN A 22 -4.33 11.05 7.42
C GLN A 22 -3.53 11.77 6.34
N LEU A 23 -3.21 11.05 5.28
CA LEU A 23 -2.60 11.52 4.05
C LEU A 23 -3.52 11.20 2.89
N THR A 24 -3.62 12.11 1.93
CA THR A 24 -4.28 11.83 0.66
C THR A 24 -3.25 11.39 -0.36
N VAL A 25 -3.46 10.24 -0.98
CA VAL A 25 -2.68 9.79 -2.14
C VAL A 25 -3.55 9.84 -3.39
N VAL A 26 -3.15 10.63 -4.38
CA VAL A 26 -3.79 10.71 -5.70
C VAL A 26 -3.00 9.82 -6.64
N VAL A 27 -3.64 8.83 -7.24
CA VAL A 27 -2.99 7.83 -8.10
C VAL A 27 -3.59 7.88 -9.49
N GLY A 28 -2.74 7.81 -10.51
CA GLY A 28 -3.13 7.87 -11.92
C GLY A 28 -3.25 9.30 -12.46
N LYS A 29 -3.45 9.41 -13.77
CA LYS A 29 -3.65 10.68 -14.49
C LYS A 29 -5.12 11.01 -14.61
N GLU A 30 -5.41 12.29 -14.79
CA GLU A 30 -6.76 12.73 -15.19
C GLU A 30 -7.16 12.12 -16.54
N PRO A 31 -8.46 11.83 -16.76
CA PRO A 31 -9.57 12.00 -15.81
C PRO A 31 -9.78 10.82 -14.85
N ASN A 32 -8.94 9.78 -14.94
CA ASN A 32 -9.16 8.48 -14.28
C ASN A 32 -8.41 8.30 -12.95
N HIS A 33 -7.91 9.39 -12.37
CA HIS A 33 -7.20 9.29 -11.09
C HIS A 33 -8.15 8.85 -9.97
N LYS A 34 -7.59 8.26 -8.91
CA LYS A 34 -8.32 7.97 -7.67
C LYS A 34 -7.62 8.57 -6.47
N ARG A 35 -8.40 8.94 -5.46
CA ARG A 35 -7.91 9.48 -4.17
C ARG A 35 -8.06 8.42 -3.09
N PHE A 36 -6.99 8.21 -2.33
CA PHE A 36 -6.93 7.27 -1.22
C PHE A 36 -6.60 8.03 0.06
N LEU A 37 -7.40 7.83 1.11
CA LEU A 37 -7.10 8.33 2.45
C LEU A 37 -6.41 7.23 3.25
N VAL A 38 -5.21 7.52 3.74
CA VAL A 38 -4.31 6.54 4.36
C VAL A 38 -3.64 7.13 5.58
N HIS A 39 -3.36 6.32 6.59
CA HIS A 39 -2.68 6.80 7.80
C HIS A 39 -1.16 6.81 7.58
N GLU A 40 -0.54 7.98 7.82
CA GLU A 40 0.88 8.19 7.55
C GLU A 40 1.76 7.19 8.30
N GLY A 41 1.38 6.82 9.53
CA GLY A 41 2.15 5.88 10.34
C GLY A 41 2.34 4.53 9.65
N LEU A 42 1.31 4.04 8.97
CA LEU A 42 1.37 2.76 8.25
C LEU A 42 2.28 2.81 7.03
N LEU A 43 2.26 3.95 6.31
CA LEU A 43 3.14 4.15 5.17
C LEU A 43 4.58 4.40 5.62
N CYS A 44 4.82 5.34 6.51
CA CYS A 44 6.16 5.69 7.00
C CYS A 44 6.85 4.51 7.72
N ALA A 45 6.10 3.60 8.34
CA ALA A 45 6.67 2.38 8.94
C ALA A 45 7.19 1.36 7.91
N ARG A 46 6.68 1.41 6.66
CA ARG A 46 7.07 0.50 5.58
C ARG A 46 7.94 1.15 4.53
N PHE A 47 7.87 2.47 4.39
CA PHE A 47 8.45 3.23 3.29
C PHE A 47 9.37 4.33 3.79
N GLU A 48 10.67 4.16 3.55
CA GLU A 48 11.67 5.21 3.69
C GLU A 48 11.30 6.44 2.83
N PHE A 49 10.69 6.23 1.65
CA PHE A 49 10.21 7.29 0.77
C PHE A 49 9.19 8.21 1.45
N PHE A 50 8.11 7.65 2.01
CA PHE A 50 7.09 8.44 2.71
C PHE A 50 7.66 9.06 3.99
N LYS A 51 8.56 8.35 4.69
CA LYS A 51 9.27 8.92 5.83
C LYS A 51 10.09 10.15 5.43
N ARG A 52 10.75 10.16 4.26
CA ARG A 52 11.50 11.32 3.77
C ARG A 52 10.57 12.43 3.30
N ALA A 53 9.54 12.12 2.51
CA ALA A 53 8.56 13.09 2.03
C ALA A 53 7.86 13.82 3.18
N MET A 54 7.52 13.11 4.26
CA MET A 54 6.81 13.68 5.41
C MET A 54 7.70 14.35 6.46
N ASN A 55 9.01 14.07 6.47
CA ASN A 55 9.97 14.73 7.37
C ASN A 55 10.74 15.88 6.70
N GLY A 56 10.48 16.16 5.42
CA GLY A 56 11.02 17.32 4.69
C GLY A 56 10.24 18.61 4.96
N ASN A 57 10.81 19.74 4.52
CA ASN A 57 10.12 21.04 4.44
C ASN A 57 9.48 21.24 3.06
N TRP A 58 8.77 20.22 2.56
CA TRP A 58 8.21 20.24 1.20
C TRP A 58 6.69 20.41 1.24
N ALA A 59 6.10 20.86 0.14
CA ALA A 59 4.67 21.15 0.04
C ALA A 59 3.80 19.93 0.38
N GLU A 60 4.28 18.71 0.13
CA GLU A 60 3.56 17.47 0.44
C GLU A 60 3.26 17.31 1.94
N ARG A 61 4.13 17.82 2.81
CA ARG A 61 3.93 17.78 4.27
C ARG A 61 2.84 18.77 4.70
N GLU A 62 2.86 19.97 4.14
CA GLU A 62 1.88 21.01 4.46
C GLU A 62 0.49 20.65 3.90
N GLU A 63 0.43 20.16 2.67
CA GLU A 63 -0.81 19.76 2.00
C GLU A 63 -1.31 18.38 2.42
N ARG A 64 -0.47 17.57 3.07
CA ARG A 64 -0.72 16.15 3.39
C ARG A 64 -1.25 15.40 2.15
N LEU A 65 -0.59 15.63 1.02
CA LEU A 65 -1.00 15.17 -0.30
C LEU A 65 0.20 14.60 -1.08
N ILE A 66 0.04 13.40 -1.61
CA ILE A 66 1.04 12.72 -2.44
C ILE A 66 0.43 12.34 -3.78
N LYS A 67 1.15 12.62 -4.87
CA LYS A 67 0.68 12.35 -6.23
C LYS A 67 1.54 11.28 -6.88
N LEU A 68 0.89 10.25 -7.41
CA LEU A 68 1.47 9.10 -8.09
C LEU A 68 0.85 8.97 -9.50
N PRO A 69 1.12 9.92 -10.41
CA PRO A 69 0.41 10.02 -11.68
C PRO A 69 0.70 8.85 -12.64
N GLU A 70 1.88 8.23 -12.55
CA GLU A 70 2.28 7.12 -13.42
C GLU A 70 1.86 5.75 -12.89
N ASP A 71 1.28 5.70 -11.69
CA ASP A 71 0.89 4.45 -11.04
C ASP A 71 -0.59 4.12 -11.31
N ASP A 72 -0.90 2.83 -11.32
CA ASP A 72 -2.23 2.32 -11.57
C ASP A 72 -3.08 2.32 -10.27
N PRO A 73 -4.28 2.94 -10.26
CA PRO A 73 -5.11 3.02 -9.07
C PRO A 73 -5.54 1.67 -8.47
N GLU A 74 -5.77 0.65 -9.31
CA GLU A 74 -6.20 -0.67 -8.85
C GLU A 74 -5.06 -1.44 -8.18
N THR A 75 -3.87 -1.36 -8.78
CA THR A 75 -2.62 -1.86 -8.20
C THR A 75 -2.37 -1.20 -6.84
N PHE A 76 -2.50 0.14 -6.75
CA PHE A 76 -2.31 0.85 -5.48
C PHE A 76 -3.35 0.45 -4.42
N ALA A 77 -4.62 0.27 -4.80
CA ALA A 77 -5.66 -0.18 -3.88
C ALA A 77 -5.31 -1.54 -3.25
N THR A 78 -4.83 -2.49 -4.06
CA THR A 78 -4.41 -3.81 -3.58
C THR A 78 -3.20 -3.71 -2.67
N TYR A 79 -2.23 -2.90 -3.06
CA TYR A 79 -1.06 -2.63 -2.23
C TYR A 79 -1.42 -1.99 -0.88
N ILE A 80 -2.34 -1.03 -0.81
CA ILE A 80 -2.81 -0.47 0.48
C ILE A 80 -3.49 -1.52 1.34
N ASN A 81 -4.22 -2.46 0.74
CA ASN A 81 -4.76 -3.60 1.49
C ASN A 81 -3.62 -4.39 2.17
N VAL A 82 -2.54 -4.70 1.45
CA VAL A 82 -1.33 -5.36 2.00
C VAL A 82 -0.70 -4.52 3.12
N VAL A 83 -0.66 -3.19 2.97
CA VAL A 83 -0.14 -2.28 3.98
C VAL A 83 -0.93 -2.36 5.29
N TYR A 84 -2.25 -2.47 5.21
CA TYR A 84 -3.12 -2.53 6.38
C TYR A 84 -3.23 -3.94 6.99
N THR A 85 -3.25 -4.98 6.16
CA THR A 85 -3.62 -6.33 6.61
C THR A 85 -2.45 -7.32 6.63
N ASN A 86 -1.31 -6.97 6.03
CA ASN A 86 -0.21 -7.89 5.72
C ASN A 86 -0.66 -9.08 4.82
N ARG A 87 -1.71 -8.91 4.02
CA ARG A 87 -2.25 -9.95 3.15
C ARG A 87 -2.56 -9.36 1.78
N VAL A 88 -2.25 -10.13 0.73
CA VAL A 88 -2.66 -9.77 -0.64
C VAL A 88 -4.09 -10.29 -0.83
N ALA A 89 -4.97 -9.42 -1.29
CA ALA A 89 -6.32 -9.82 -1.68
C ALA A 89 -6.25 -10.53 -3.03
N THR A 90 -6.66 -11.80 -3.06
CA THR A 90 -6.70 -12.64 -4.26
C THR A 90 -8.12 -13.10 -4.55
N ASN A 91 -8.36 -13.54 -5.78
CA ASN A 91 -9.67 -14.04 -6.16
C ASN A 91 -9.96 -15.37 -5.42
N PRO A 92 -11.21 -15.59 -4.96
CA PRO A 92 -11.57 -16.78 -4.20
C PRO A 92 -11.20 -18.07 -4.96
N SER A 93 -10.61 -19.02 -4.25
CA SER A 93 -10.14 -20.29 -4.80
C SER A 93 -11.26 -21.28 -5.13
N SER A 94 -12.50 -20.97 -4.75
CA SER A 94 -13.67 -21.85 -4.89
C SER A 94 -14.29 -21.85 -6.29
N GLU A 95 -13.87 -20.94 -7.17
CA GLU A 95 -14.40 -20.86 -8.53
C GLU A 95 -13.41 -21.49 -9.53
N PRO A 96 -13.89 -22.29 -10.50
CA PRO A 96 -13.05 -22.76 -11.59
C PRO A 96 -12.49 -21.55 -12.34
N LYS A 97 -11.18 -21.31 -12.23
CA LYS A 97 -10.51 -20.23 -12.95
C LYS A 97 -10.11 -20.75 -14.33
N ASP A 98 -10.61 -20.10 -15.37
CA ASP A 98 -10.04 -20.32 -16.71
C ASP A 98 -8.63 -19.69 -16.81
N ALA A 99 -7.91 -20.03 -17.88
CA ALA A 99 -6.54 -19.55 -18.09
C ALA A 99 -6.46 -18.02 -18.18
N VAL A 100 -7.52 -17.33 -18.61
CA VAL A 100 -7.56 -15.87 -18.74
C VAL A 100 -7.64 -15.22 -17.36
N MET A 101 -8.50 -15.73 -16.48
CA MET A 101 -8.65 -15.25 -15.11
C MET A 101 -7.37 -15.47 -14.29
N VAL A 102 -6.73 -16.63 -14.44
CA VAL A 102 -5.41 -16.89 -13.82
C VAL A 102 -4.35 -15.93 -14.34
N GLY A 103 -4.31 -15.72 -15.67
CA GLY A 103 -3.36 -14.79 -16.29
C GLY A 103 -3.54 -13.36 -15.78
N GLY A 104 -4.78 -12.87 -15.68
CA GLY A 104 -5.08 -11.54 -15.16
C GLY A 104 -4.65 -11.34 -13.71
N GLU A 105 -4.91 -12.33 -12.85
CA GLU A 105 -4.48 -12.31 -11.45
C GLU A 105 -2.95 -12.28 -11.31
N LEU A 106 -2.23 -13.11 -12.07
CA LEU A 106 -0.76 -13.12 -12.08
C LEU A 106 -0.18 -11.78 -12.55
N ILE A 107 -0.75 -11.20 -13.62
CA ILE A 107 -0.32 -9.87 -14.11
C ILE A 107 -0.51 -8.82 -13.02
N HIS A 108 -1.65 -8.86 -12.31
CA HIS A 108 -1.93 -7.93 -11.22
C HIS A 108 -0.95 -8.08 -10.06
N LEU A 109 -0.64 -9.31 -9.66
CA LEU A 109 0.36 -9.60 -8.62
C LEU A 109 1.75 -9.09 -9.03
N CYS A 110 2.14 -9.26 -10.29
CA CYS A 110 3.39 -8.69 -10.82
C CYS A 110 3.41 -7.17 -10.72
N LYS A 111 2.30 -6.47 -11.01
CA LYS A 111 2.22 -5.01 -10.84
C LYS A 111 2.38 -4.61 -9.37
N VAL A 112 1.74 -5.34 -8.44
CA VAL A 112 1.88 -5.10 -6.99
C VAL A 112 3.32 -5.33 -6.53
N TYR A 113 3.99 -6.37 -7.03
CA TYR A 113 5.40 -6.63 -6.77
C TYR A 113 6.28 -5.47 -7.24
N VAL A 114 6.09 -5.01 -8.48
CA VAL A 114 6.84 -3.88 -9.06
C VAL A 114 6.61 -2.59 -8.28
N LEU A 115 5.37 -2.33 -7.86
CA LEU A 115 5.04 -1.18 -7.01
C LEU A 115 5.72 -1.29 -5.63
N GLY A 116 5.73 -2.48 -5.04
CA GLY A 116 6.44 -2.76 -3.78
C GLY A 116 7.94 -2.48 -3.89
N GLU A 117 8.58 -2.92 -4.97
CA GLU A 117 9.99 -2.63 -5.26
C GLU A 117 10.26 -1.13 -5.47
N LYS A 118 9.43 -0.46 -6.29
CA LYS A 118 9.52 0.99 -6.55
C LYS A 118 9.46 1.80 -5.25
N LEU A 119 8.64 1.36 -4.31
CA LEU A 119 8.46 2.04 -3.02
C LEU A 119 9.46 1.54 -1.96
N CYS A 120 10.28 0.53 -2.26
CA CYS A 120 11.22 -0.11 -1.35
C CYS A 120 10.59 -0.84 -0.16
N ASP A 121 9.41 -1.45 -0.34
CA ASP A 121 8.77 -2.33 0.67
C ASP A 121 8.99 -3.81 0.37
N ILE A 122 10.02 -4.34 1.03
CA ILE A 122 10.42 -5.74 0.98
C ILE A 122 9.29 -6.67 1.45
N ARG A 123 8.41 -6.24 2.37
CA ARG A 123 7.32 -7.09 2.86
C ARG A 123 6.24 -7.28 1.82
N THR A 124 5.82 -6.19 1.16
CA THR A 124 4.85 -6.27 0.06
C THR A 124 5.41 -7.10 -1.09
N LYS A 125 6.68 -6.94 -1.41
CA LYS A 125 7.37 -7.76 -2.41
C LYS A 125 7.24 -9.25 -2.13
N ASN A 126 7.61 -9.66 -0.92
CA ASN A 126 7.56 -11.07 -0.52
C ASN A 126 6.13 -11.61 -0.42
N ALA A 127 5.12 -10.76 -0.26
CA ALA A 127 3.72 -11.18 -0.21
C ALA A 127 3.11 -11.41 -1.60
N ALA A 128 3.69 -10.81 -2.65
CA ALA A 128 3.18 -10.87 -4.02
C ALA A 128 3.70 -12.09 -4.83
N VAL A 129 4.70 -12.81 -4.31
CA VAL A 129 5.33 -14.00 -4.95
C VAL A 129 5.17 -15.25 -4.10
#